data_AF-A0A955Q6X4-F1
#
_entry.id   AF-A0A955Q6X4-F1
#
_cell.length_a   1.000
_cell.length_b   1.000
_cell.length_c   1.000
_cell.angle_alpha   90.00
_cell.angle_beta   90.00
_cell.angle_gamma   90.00
#
_symmetry.space_group_name_H-M   'P 1'
#
loop_
_entity.id
_entity.type
_entity.pdbx_description
1 polymer ?
#
loop_
_entity_poly.entity_id
_entity_poly.type
_entity_poly.pdbx_seq_one_letter_code
_entity_poly.pdbx_strand_id
1 'polypeptide(L)'
;RLQKRVKTRKMQVLDKSYPETYWPGSTSSYSPGNLDHVVAADHLRFKAFGSAHIDIRGWPQETTPEKRDAWTRKYSDHALLYFEVQKV
;
A
#
# COMPACT_ATOMS: atom_id res chain seq x y z
N ARG A 1 3.84 -8.81 -14.22
CA ARG A 1 2.77 -9.78 -14.56
C ARG A 1 1.36 -9.26 -14.27
N LEU A 2 1.10 -8.71 -13.07
CA LEU A 2 -0.21 -8.14 -12.69
C LEU A 2 -0.66 -6.98 -13.59
N GLN A 3 0.16 -5.94 -13.75
CA GLN A 3 -0.16 -4.77 -14.59
C GLN A 3 -0.60 -5.13 -16.02
N LYS A 4 0.10 -6.08 -16.66
CA LYS A 4 -0.26 -6.56 -18.01
C LYS A 4 -1.65 -7.21 -18.05
N ARG A 5 -2.05 -7.92 -17.00
CA ARG A 5 -3.34 -8.62 -16.91
C ARG A 5 -4.51 -7.67 -16.63
N VAL A 6 -4.30 -6.63 -15.83
CA VAL A 6 -5.39 -5.70 -15.48
C VAL A 6 -5.75 -4.80 -16.68
N LYS A 7 -4.75 -4.36 -17.45
CA LYS A 7 -4.94 -3.48 -18.61
C LYS A 7 -5.85 -4.10 -19.67
N THR A 8 -5.76 -5.40 -19.91
CA THR A 8 -6.64 -6.09 -20.89
C THR A 8 -8.06 -6.29 -20.40
N ARG A 9 -8.35 -6.00 -19.12
CA ARG A 9 -9.67 -6.18 -18.49
C ARG A 9 -10.35 -4.86 -18.12
N LYS A 10 -9.87 -3.72 -18.66
CA LYS A 10 -10.38 -2.38 -18.30
C LYS A 10 -10.27 -2.10 -16.79
N MET A 11 -9.13 -2.50 -16.24
CA MET A 11 -8.78 -2.30 -14.84
C MET A 11 -7.37 -1.73 -14.72
N GLN A 12 -7.12 -1.07 -13.60
CA GLN A 12 -5.85 -0.47 -13.25
C GLN A 12 -5.40 -0.93 -11.87
N VAL A 13 -4.08 -1.05 -11.69
CA VAL A 13 -3.48 -1.13 -10.35
C VAL A 13 -3.36 0.30 -9.84
N LEU A 14 -3.93 0.59 -8.68
CA LEU A 14 -3.83 1.91 -8.06
C LEU A 14 -2.43 2.10 -7.45
N ASP A 15 -1.94 3.32 -7.54
CA ASP A 15 -0.68 3.76 -6.98
C ASP A 15 -0.79 4.05 -5.48
N LYS A 16 0.32 3.84 -4.77
CA LYS A 16 0.41 3.94 -3.31
C LYS A 16 1.34 5.07 -2.93
N SER A 17 1.02 5.79 -1.85
CA SER A 17 1.91 6.82 -1.27
C SER A 17 3.22 6.24 -0.75
N TYR A 18 3.22 4.93 -0.41
CA TYR A 18 4.40 4.17 -0.01
C TYR A 18 4.35 2.75 -0.63
N PRO A 19 5.41 2.26 -1.29
CA PRO A 19 5.33 0.99 -2.02
C PRO A 19 5.27 -0.24 -1.10
N GLU A 20 6.06 -0.27 -0.04
CA GLU A 20 6.18 -1.43 0.84
C GLU A 20 5.09 -1.44 1.91
N THR A 21 4.28 -2.49 1.90
CA THR A 21 3.17 -2.65 2.84
C THR A 21 3.47 -3.72 3.88
N TYR A 22 4.48 -4.54 3.68
CA TYR A 22 4.93 -5.56 4.63
C TYR A 22 6.28 -5.18 5.24
N TRP A 23 6.37 -5.25 6.57
CA TRP A 23 7.60 -5.04 7.33
C TRP A 23 8.05 -6.35 8.01
N PRO A 24 9.17 -6.95 7.58
CA PRO A 24 9.62 -8.24 8.10
C PRO A 24 10.32 -8.17 9.46
N GLY A 25 10.49 -6.98 10.04
CA GLY A 25 11.28 -6.75 11.25
C GLY A 25 12.70 -6.23 10.93
N SER A 26 13.22 -5.35 11.79
CA SER A 26 14.54 -4.73 11.61
C SER A 26 15.71 -5.71 11.60
N THR A 27 15.55 -6.89 12.22
CA THR A 27 16.57 -7.94 12.29
C THR A 27 16.42 -9.00 11.19
N SER A 28 15.45 -8.83 10.28
CA SER A 28 15.20 -9.79 9.21
C SER A 28 16.24 -9.68 8.11
N SER A 29 16.55 -10.82 7.47
CA SER A 29 17.33 -10.84 6.22
C SER A 29 16.51 -10.46 4.99
N TYR A 30 15.18 -10.38 5.13
CA TYR A 30 14.28 -9.94 4.06
C TYR A 30 14.13 -8.41 4.07
N SER A 31 14.11 -7.81 2.88
CA SER A 31 13.73 -6.40 2.73
C SER A 31 12.22 -6.20 2.93
N PRO A 32 11.77 -4.99 3.31
CA PRO A 32 10.35 -4.63 3.29
C PRO A 32 9.70 -4.95 1.94
N GLY A 33 8.46 -5.45 1.99
CA GLY A 33 7.79 -6.06 0.85
C GLY A 33 6.63 -5.22 0.30
N ASN A 34 6.56 -5.07 -1.02
CA ASN A 34 5.40 -4.53 -1.73
C ASN A 34 4.41 -5.67 -2.06
N LEU A 35 3.67 -6.13 -1.05
CA LEU A 35 2.86 -7.36 -1.14
C LEU A 35 1.37 -7.10 -1.35
N ASP A 36 0.87 -5.92 -0.97
CA ASP A 36 -0.55 -5.58 -1.08
C ASP A 36 -0.80 -4.65 -2.28
N HIS A 37 -1.81 -5.00 -3.09
CA HIS A 37 -2.16 -4.26 -4.29
C HIS A 37 -3.67 -4.03 -4.37
N VAL A 38 -4.07 -2.83 -4.78
CA VAL A 38 -5.47 -2.51 -5.10
C VAL A 38 -5.63 -2.49 -6.61
N VAL A 39 -6.60 -3.26 -7.12
CA VAL A 39 -6.96 -3.29 -8.52
C VAL A 39 -8.42 -2.86 -8.65
N ALA A 40 -8.68 -1.89 -9.51
CA ALA A 40 -10.01 -1.30 -9.68
C ALA A 40 -10.36 -1.18 -11.16
N ALA A 41 -11.66 -1.15 -11.47
CA ALA A 41 -12.14 -0.88 -12.83
C ALA A 41 -11.84 0.58 -13.25
N ASP A 42 -11.53 0.80 -14.52
CA ASP A 42 -11.08 2.11 -15.05
C ASP A 42 -12.14 3.22 -14.98
N HIS A 43 -13.42 2.84 -14.88
CA HIS A 43 -14.52 3.80 -14.77
C HIS A 43 -14.73 4.34 -13.36
N LEU A 44 -14.12 3.71 -12.34
CA LEU A 44 -14.16 4.22 -10.97
C LEU A 44 -13.27 5.46 -10.85
N ARG A 45 -13.64 6.34 -9.92
CA ARG A 45 -12.86 7.53 -9.57
C ARG A 45 -12.47 7.45 -8.10
N PHE A 46 -11.28 7.92 -7.79
CA PHE A 46 -10.69 7.84 -6.47
C PHE A 46 -10.19 9.21 -6.08
N LYS A 47 -10.30 9.56 -4.80
CA LYS A 47 -9.65 10.75 -4.26
C LYS A 47 -8.13 10.57 -4.31
N ALA A 48 -7.42 11.62 -4.69
CA ALA A 48 -5.96 11.65 -4.62
C ALA A 48 -5.47 12.09 -3.23
N PHE A 49 -4.41 11.44 -2.76
CA PHE A 49 -3.63 11.75 -1.58
C PHE A 49 -2.20 12.10 -2.04
N GLY A 50 -1.97 13.38 -2.33
CA GLY A 50 -0.76 13.81 -3.05
C GLY A 50 -0.79 13.32 -4.50
N SER A 51 0.23 12.54 -4.89
CA SER A 51 0.30 11.94 -6.24
C SER A 51 -0.27 10.52 -6.32
N ALA A 52 -0.76 9.95 -5.22
CA ALA A 52 -1.24 8.56 -5.15
C ALA A 52 -2.74 8.48 -4.85
N HIS A 53 -3.39 7.36 -5.21
CA HIS A 53 -4.81 7.12 -4.90
C HIS A 53 -5.00 6.23 -3.66
N ILE A 54 -3.95 5.53 -3.22
CA ILE A 54 -3.93 4.76 -1.97
C ILE A 54 -2.98 5.44 -0.98
N ASP A 55 -3.51 5.83 0.16
CA ASP A 55 -2.75 6.35 1.30
C ASP A 55 -2.37 5.20 2.24
N ILE A 56 -1.07 4.94 2.35
CA ILE A 56 -0.54 3.88 3.21
C ILE A 56 -0.31 4.41 4.61
N ARG A 57 -0.89 3.75 5.60
CA ARG A 57 -0.87 4.16 7.02
C ARG A 57 -0.31 3.07 7.94
N GLY A 58 0.19 3.47 9.10
CA GLY A 58 0.71 2.58 10.12
C GLY A 58 2.23 2.71 10.29
N TRP A 59 2.94 1.57 10.27
CA TRP A 59 4.39 1.57 10.45
C TRP A 59 5.16 2.45 9.43
N PRO A 60 4.72 2.68 8.17
CA PRO A 60 5.49 3.51 7.25
C PRO A 60 5.66 4.97 7.70
N GLN A 61 4.77 5.47 8.57
CA GLN A 61 4.88 6.79 9.20
C GLN A 61 5.94 6.84 10.31
N GLU A 62 6.40 5.68 10.80
CA GLU A 62 7.39 5.63 11.84
C GLU A 62 8.79 5.94 11.29
N THR A 63 9.50 6.81 12.00
CA THR A 63 10.76 7.39 11.53
C THR A 63 11.99 6.50 11.75
N THR A 64 11.89 5.44 12.55
CA THR A 64 13.01 4.54 12.84
C THR A 64 12.60 3.06 12.76
N PRO A 65 13.52 2.14 12.44
CA PRO A 65 13.25 0.70 12.44
C PRO A 65 12.69 0.19 13.76
N GLU A 66 13.17 0.69 14.90
CA GLU A 66 12.73 0.26 16.24
C GLU A 66 11.26 0.66 16.49
N LYS A 67 10.86 1.84 16.00
CA LYS A 67 9.47 2.29 16.06
C LYS A 67 8.57 1.49 15.13
N ARG A 68 9.06 1.14 13.93
CA ARG A 68 8.35 0.22 13.01
C ARG A 68 8.13 -1.13 13.66
N ASP A 69 9.18 -1.70 14.25
CA ASP A 69 9.07 -2.95 15.00
C ASP A 69 8.10 -2.87 16.18
N ALA A 70 8.10 -1.74 16.90
CA ALA A 70 7.15 -1.53 18.00
C ALA A 70 5.71 -1.44 17.49
N TRP A 71 5.49 -0.76 16.36
CA TRP A 71 4.18 -0.69 15.71
C TRP A 71 3.73 -2.07 15.24
N THR A 72 4.59 -2.84 14.58
CA THR A 72 4.22 -4.13 13.99
C THR A 72 3.98 -5.21 15.03
N ARG A 73 4.74 -5.20 16.13
CA ARG A 73 4.44 -6.04 17.31
C ARG A 73 3.09 -5.71 17.94
N LYS A 74 2.67 -4.45 17.89
CA LYS A 74 1.44 -3.98 18.53
C LYS A 74 0.21 -4.18 17.64
N TYR A 75 0.33 -3.97 16.33
CA TYR A 75 -0.81 -3.87 15.43
C TYR A 75 -0.80 -4.93 14.32
N SER A 76 0.20 -4.92 13.43
CA SER A 76 0.32 -5.85 12.30
C SER A 76 1.69 -5.71 11.62
N ASP A 77 2.24 -6.76 11.03
CA ASP A 77 3.38 -6.67 10.11
C ASP A 77 3.02 -6.07 8.74
N HIS A 78 1.73 -5.93 8.45
CA HIS A 78 1.20 -5.21 7.30
C HIS A 78 0.69 -3.79 7.64
N ALA A 79 0.98 -2.84 6.75
CA ALA A 79 0.44 -1.49 6.77
C ALA A 79 -1.04 -1.46 6.35
N LEU A 80 -1.76 -0.42 6.76
CA LEU A 80 -3.12 -0.15 6.33
C LEU A 80 -3.12 0.49 4.94
N LEU A 81 -4.04 0.05 4.07
CA LEU A 81 -4.31 0.69 2.78
C LEU A 81 -5.62 1.48 2.90
N TYR A 82 -5.57 2.80 2.78
CA TYR A 82 -6.75 3.67 2.79
C TYR A 82 -6.98 4.31 1.43
N PHE A 83 -8.23 4.32 0.96
CA PHE A 83 -8.63 4.99 -0.28
C PHE A 83 -10.11 5.33 -0.24
N GLU A 84 -10.52 6.34 -1.00
CA GLU A 84 -11.90 6.81 -1.08
C GLU A 84 -12.40 6.68 -2.52
N VAL A 85 -13.49 5.93 -2.72
CA VAL A 85 -14.20 5.87 -4.01
C VAL A 85 -15.12 7.07 -4.11
N GLN A 86 -15.03 7.80 -5.22
CA GLN A 86 -15.84 8.98 -5.46
C GLN A 86 -17.00 8.64 -6.39
N LYS A 87 -18.17 9.19 -6.08
CA LYS A 87 -19.30 9.19 -7.00
C LYS A 87 -18.97 10.11 -8.18
N VAL A 88 -19.19 9.61 -9.38
CA VAL A 88 -19.05 10.36 -10.64
C VAL A 88 -20.28 11.20 -10.89
#